data_AF-A0A843BY63-F1
#
_entry.id   AF-A0A843BY63-F1
#
_cell.length_a   1.000
_cell.length_b   1.000
_cell.length_c   1.000
_cell.angle_alpha   90.00
_cell.angle_beta   90.00
_cell.angle_gamma   90.00
#
_symmetry.space_group_name_H-M   'P 1'
#
loop_
_entity.id
_entity.type
_entity.pdbx_description
1 polymer ?
#
loop_
_entity_poly.entity_id
_entity_poly.type
_entity_poly.pdbx_seq_one_letter_code
_entity_poly.pdbx_strand_id
1 'polypeptide(L)'
;MTEVYRRLQEHFDSFPMRFPASESGVEIRLLKKLFTPDEAEIALVLKCGYPGVLDTNETPETIFERVKHLGFSKEEVEQYLDKMAKNGAIAGITKDGKKIYTNALLIVGIYEFQVDKLTKEFQKDLDQYKAEAFWPANRDIGVGQLRTIPVGIKIKHENPIIKYDDIKIQFEKSEGPFAKMNCVCRQSKDLKNEPCQATDRREVCLAMGEMGQMYVEQGYGREITKEEALHYLKKNEEDGLIFQLSNSQEMIFVCSCCSCCCEGLAGIKRMPNPADYASSNYQAVVNEELCSGCGNCVERCQMDAITLESEFAVIEQKRCIGCGNCLIDCPEDAITLIVKENPRIPPLTSSDLFSKIAEARRIADTKSSDN
;
A
#
# COMPACT_ATOMS: atom_id res chain seq x y z
N MET A 1 29.76 2.08 14.80
CA MET A 1 29.02 1.80 13.55
C MET A 1 27.68 1.11 13.79
N THR A 2 27.56 0.11 14.66
CA THR A 2 26.25 -0.54 14.94
C THR A 2 25.26 0.35 15.71
N GLU A 3 25.79 1.29 16.50
CA GLU A 3 24.98 2.17 17.37
C GLU A 3 24.02 3.09 16.59
N VAL A 4 24.47 3.72 15.50
CA VAL A 4 23.60 4.61 14.71
C VAL A 4 22.41 3.86 14.12
N TYR A 5 22.61 2.62 13.66
CA TYR A 5 21.52 1.82 13.10
C TYR A 5 20.51 1.38 14.16
N ARG A 6 20.95 1.19 15.41
CA ARG A 6 20.03 0.90 16.52
C ARG A 6 19.18 2.12 16.86
N ARG A 7 19.81 3.29 16.98
CA ARG A 7 19.11 4.58 17.12
C ARG A 7 18.14 4.82 15.96
N LEU A 8 18.54 4.50 14.72
CA LEU A 8 17.69 4.66 13.54
C LEU A 8 16.51 3.71 13.60
N GLN A 9 16.72 2.45 13.97
CA GLN A 9 15.63 1.49 14.17
C GLN A 9 14.63 2.01 15.22
N GLU A 10 15.10 2.49 16.37
CA GLU A 10 14.23 3.06 17.42
C GLU A 10 13.46 4.29 16.92
N HIS A 11 14.10 5.15 16.12
CA HIS A 11 13.44 6.28 15.47
C HIS A 11 12.31 5.84 14.54
N PHE A 12 12.56 4.85 13.68
CA PHE A 12 11.52 4.28 12.80
C PHE A 12 10.44 3.52 13.59
N ASP A 13 10.77 2.95 14.74
CA ASP A 13 9.80 2.28 15.62
C ASP A 13 8.86 3.26 16.33
N SER A 14 9.22 4.55 16.39
CA SER A 14 8.35 5.60 16.90
C SER A 14 7.24 6.03 15.91
N PHE A 15 7.30 5.57 14.66
CA PHE A 15 6.34 5.96 13.63
C PHE A 15 4.97 5.27 13.82
N PRO A 16 3.88 5.80 13.22
CA PRO A 16 2.55 5.18 13.36
C PRO A 16 2.52 3.70 12.98
N MET A 17 3.24 3.36 11.90
CA MET A 17 3.59 1.98 11.56
C MET A 17 4.98 1.68 12.14
N ARG A 18 5.03 0.76 13.09
CA ARG A 18 6.20 0.42 13.87
C ARG A 18 7.26 -0.31 13.04
N PHE A 19 8.50 -0.20 13.49
CA PHE A 19 9.68 -0.86 12.93
C PHE A 19 10.46 -1.50 14.08
N PRO A 20 9.87 -2.53 14.73
CA PRO A 20 10.40 -3.08 15.97
C PRO A 20 11.74 -3.80 15.78
N ALA A 21 12.50 -3.91 16.86
CA ALA A 21 13.67 -4.79 16.88
C ALA A 21 13.25 -6.26 16.66
N SER A 22 14.12 -7.03 16.01
CA SER A 22 13.94 -8.48 15.84
C SER A 22 15.00 -9.25 16.62
N GLU A 23 14.72 -10.50 16.99
CA GLU A 23 15.67 -11.35 17.72
C GLU A 23 16.91 -11.64 16.86
N SER A 24 16.72 -11.78 15.55
CA SER A 24 17.77 -12.09 14.59
C SER A 24 18.61 -10.88 14.14
N GLY A 25 18.22 -9.66 14.55
CA GLY A 25 18.83 -8.41 14.10
C GLY A 25 18.66 -8.14 12.60
N VAL A 26 17.68 -8.76 11.94
CA VAL A 26 17.43 -8.61 10.49
C VAL A 26 17.03 -7.18 10.12
N GLU A 27 16.37 -6.46 11.03
CA GLU A 27 16.00 -5.05 10.87
C GLU A 27 17.23 -4.16 10.70
N ILE A 28 18.32 -4.44 11.41
CA ILE A 28 19.59 -3.71 11.26
C ILE A 28 20.28 -4.05 9.94
N ARG A 29 20.19 -5.31 9.47
CA ARG A 29 20.70 -5.70 8.15
C ARG A 29 19.97 -4.95 7.04
N LEU A 30 18.65 -4.81 7.15
CA LEU A 30 17.84 -4.01 6.23
C LEU A 30 18.24 -2.54 6.24
N LEU A 31 18.36 -1.91 7.42
CA LEU A 31 18.76 -0.51 7.51
C LEU A 31 20.16 -0.27 6.91
N LYS A 32 21.11 -1.19 7.10
CA LYS A 32 22.44 -1.11 6.49
C LYS A 32 22.45 -1.23 4.95
N LYS A 33 21.42 -1.87 4.37
CA LYS A 33 21.24 -1.94 2.92
C LYS A 33 20.64 -0.66 2.33
N LEU A 34 19.95 0.12 3.16
CA LEU A 34 19.24 1.34 2.76
C LEU A 34 20.07 2.60 3.05
N PHE A 35 20.86 2.59 4.12
CA PHE A 35 21.58 3.75 4.63
C PHE A 35 23.05 3.43 4.92
N THR A 36 23.94 4.26 4.41
CA THR A 36 25.30 4.42 4.97
C THR A 36 25.24 5.00 6.40
N PRO A 37 26.33 4.93 7.18
CA PRO A 37 26.34 5.51 8.53
C PRO A 37 26.01 7.02 8.58
N ASP A 38 26.53 7.80 7.64
CA ASP A 38 26.27 9.25 7.57
C ASP A 38 24.82 9.54 7.16
N GLU A 39 24.30 8.82 6.16
CA GLU A 39 22.89 8.88 5.77
C GLU A 39 21.98 8.49 6.94
N ALA A 40 22.37 7.51 7.77
CA ALA A 40 21.63 7.12 8.95
C ALA A 40 21.60 8.23 10.03
N GLU A 41 22.70 8.94 10.27
CA GLU A 41 22.71 10.10 11.18
C GLU A 41 21.81 11.25 10.66
N ILE A 42 21.76 11.46 9.34
CA ILE A 42 20.86 12.45 8.74
C ILE A 42 19.40 12.00 8.86
N ALA A 43 19.10 10.73 8.58
CA ALA A 43 17.76 10.17 8.66
C ALA A 43 17.17 10.23 10.09
N LEU A 44 18.00 10.21 11.13
CA LEU A 44 17.57 10.37 12.53
C LEU A 44 16.87 11.69 12.82
N VAL A 45 17.16 12.76 12.08
CA VAL A 45 16.53 14.07 12.29
C VAL A 45 15.35 14.32 11.36
N LEU A 46 15.08 13.41 10.42
CA LEU A 46 13.92 13.51 9.53
C LEU A 46 12.68 13.01 10.25
N LYS A 47 11.58 13.76 10.10
CA LYS A 47 10.25 13.30 10.55
C LYS A 47 9.77 12.16 9.65
N CYS A 48 8.77 11.41 10.11
CA CYS A 48 8.05 10.48 9.27
C CYS A 48 7.02 11.23 8.45
N GLY A 49 7.01 11.01 7.15
CA GLY A 49 6.06 11.61 6.23
C GLY A 49 6.05 10.93 4.88
N TYR A 50 5.21 11.45 4.02
CA TYR A 50 5.07 11.02 2.65
C TYR A 50 4.44 12.17 1.84
N PRO A 51 4.69 12.32 0.54
CA PRO A 51 3.93 13.30 -0.26
C PRO A 51 2.42 13.02 -0.18
N GLY A 52 1.64 13.99 0.28
CA GLY A 52 0.22 13.80 0.64
C GLY A 52 -0.09 13.09 1.98
N VAL A 53 0.91 12.76 2.82
CA VAL A 53 0.72 12.12 4.14
C VAL A 53 1.60 12.80 5.18
N LEU A 54 0.98 13.34 6.25
CA LEU A 54 1.66 14.01 7.37
C LEU A 54 2.61 15.11 6.85
N ASP A 55 2.12 16.35 6.72
CA ASP A 55 2.85 17.54 6.22
C ASP A 55 4.09 17.87 7.07
N THR A 56 5.11 17.04 6.91
CA THR A 56 6.34 16.97 7.71
C THR A 56 7.57 17.08 6.83
N ASN A 57 7.35 17.34 5.54
CA ASN A 57 8.40 17.51 4.55
C ASN A 57 9.24 18.74 4.90
N GLU A 58 10.55 18.56 4.95
CA GLU A 58 11.49 19.61 5.39
C GLU A 58 12.51 19.89 4.29
N THR A 59 12.93 21.15 4.17
CA THR A 59 13.94 21.54 3.17
C THR A 59 15.35 21.16 3.64
N PRO A 60 16.33 21.02 2.72
CA PRO A 60 17.73 20.80 3.07
C PRO A 60 18.26 21.80 4.09
N GLU A 61 17.86 23.07 4.02
CA GLU A 61 18.24 24.10 5.00
C GLU A 61 17.82 23.74 6.42
N THR A 62 16.53 23.38 6.60
CA THR A 62 15.99 23.03 7.92
C THR A 62 16.65 21.76 8.47
N ILE A 63 16.91 20.78 7.61
CA ILE A 63 17.56 19.52 8.00
C ILE A 63 19.02 19.79 8.38
N PHE A 64 19.75 20.57 7.57
CA PHE A 64 21.14 20.96 7.82
C PHE A 64 21.33 21.61 9.20
N GLU A 65 20.44 22.51 9.60
CA GLU A 65 20.52 23.16 10.91
C GLU A 65 20.55 22.17 12.09
N ARG A 66 19.93 20.99 11.93
CA ARG A 66 19.91 19.93 12.95
C ARG A 66 21.14 19.02 12.90
N VAL A 67 21.82 18.91 11.77
CA VAL A 67 22.97 17.99 11.58
C VAL A 67 24.32 18.68 11.41
N LYS A 68 24.38 20.02 11.33
CA LYS A 68 25.63 20.78 11.16
C LYS A 68 26.70 20.50 12.22
N HIS A 69 26.29 20.05 13.41
CA HIS A 69 27.19 19.66 14.50
C HIS A 69 27.99 18.39 14.19
N LEU A 70 27.61 17.62 13.16
CA LEU A 70 28.30 16.42 12.69
C LEU A 70 29.43 16.74 11.69
N GLY A 71 29.62 18.02 11.33
CA GLY A 71 30.70 18.46 10.45
C GLY A 71 30.39 18.45 8.96
N PHE A 72 29.16 18.12 8.55
CA PHE A 72 28.73 18.22 7.17
C PHE A 72 28.59 19.68 6.71
N SER A 73 28.81 19.94 5.42
CA SER A 73 28.34 21.14 4.74
C SER A 73 26.84 21.02 4.37
N LYS A 74 26.20 22.15 4.05
CA LYS A 74 24.81 22.15 3.58
C LYS A 74 24.67 21.37 2.26
N GLU A 75 25.62 21.56 1.36
CA GLU A 75 25.67 20.88 0.06
C GLU A 75 25.83 19.37 0.22
N GLU A 76 26.65 18.91 1.18
CA GLU A 76 26.79 17.48 1.49
C GLU A 76 25.48 16.89 2.03
N VAL A 77 24.77 17.59 2.92
CA VAL A 77 23.46 17.15 3.41
C VAL A 77 22.45 17.04 2.27
N GLU A 78 22.39 18.02 1.36
CA GLU A 78 21.50 17.95 0.20
C GLU A 78 21.86 16.76 -0.71
N GLN A 79 23.14 16.50 -0.95
CA GLN A 79 23.59 15.35 -1.74
C GLN A 79 23.20 14.00 -1.10
N TYR A 80 23.33 13.88 0.23
CA TYR A 80 22.89 12.69 0.96
C TYR A 80 21.37 12.51 0.87
N LEU A 81 20.60 13.59 1.03
CA LEU A 81 19.14 13.57 0.90
C LEU A 81 18.70 13.15 -0.51
N ASP A 82 19.29 13.73 -1.55
CA ASP A 82 19.05 13.36 -2.95
C ASP A 82 19.35 11.89 -3.21
N LYS A 83 20.48 11.40 -2.69
CA LYS A 83 20.89 10.01 -2.86
C LYS A 83 19.96 9.03 -2.13
N MET A 84 19.59 9.31 -0.88
CA MET A 84 18.63 8.51 -0.13
C MET A 84 17.26 8.50 -0.83
N ALA A 85 16.81 9.67 -1.31
CA ALA A 85 15.56 9.80 -2.04
C ALA A 85 15.60 9.07 -3.37
N LYS A 86 16.73 9.06 -4.10
CA LYS A 86 16.90 8.31 -5.36
C LYS A 86 16.98 6.81 -5.15
N ASN A 87 17.57 6.37 -4.04
CA ASN A 87 17.70 4.96 -3.67
C ASN A 87 16.42 4.39 -3.01
N GLY A 88 15.41 5.22 -2.75
CA GLY A 88 14.15 4.78 -2.16
C GLY A 88 14.22 4.50 -0.66
N ALA A 89 15.22 5.05 0.03
CA ALA A 89 15.36 4.93 1.47
C ALA A 89 14.50 5.97 2.23
N ILE A 90 14.24 7.11 1.60
CA ILE A 90 13.37 8.19 2.10
C ILE A 90 12.46 8.70 0.98
N ALA A 91 11.47 9.52 1.33
CA ALA A 91 10.71 10.27 0.33
C ALA A 91 11.40 11.62 0.04
N GLY A 92 11.39 12.03 -1.22
CA GLY A 92 11.91 13.32 -1.67
C GLY A 92 11.23 13.79 -2.95
N ILE A 93 10.80 15.04 -2.98
CA ILE A 93 10.06 15.65 -4.10
C ILE A 93 10.42 17.13 -4.22
N THR A 94 10.29 17.68 -5.42
CA THR A 94 10.36 19.12 -5.65
C THR A 94 8.96 19.74 -5.64
N LYS A 95 8.65 20.58 -4.66
CA LYS A 95 7.37 21.32 -4.57
C LYS A 95 7.62 22.81 -4.62
N ASP A 96 6.91 23.51 -5.51
CA ASP A 96 7.04 24.97 -5.71
C ASP A 96 8.51 25.42 -5.90
N GLY A 97 9.29 24.64 -6.65
CA GLY A 97 10.71 24.89 -6.92
C GLY A 97 11.66 24.59 -5.76
N LYS A 98 11.18 24.00 -4.66
CA LYS A 98 12.00 23.62 -3.49
C LYS A 98 12.00 22.11 -3.30
N LYS A 99 13.18 21.55 -3.09
CA LYS A 99 13.32 20.15 -2.67
C LYS A 99 12.89 20.01 -1.21
N ILE A 100 12.12 18.97 -0.93
CA ILE A 100 11.63 18.64 0.40
C ILE A 100 11.74 17.12 0.63
N TYR A 101 12.08 16.73 1.87
CA TYR A 101 12.39 15.35 2.23
C TYR A 101 11.76 14.95 3.56
N THR A 102 11.54 13.64 3.72
CA THR A 102 11.00 13.05 4.94
C THR A 102 11.27 11.53 4.98
N ASN A 103 11.35 10.93 6.16
CA ASN A 103 11.45 9.47 6.28
C ASN A 103 10.14 8.82 5.81
N ALA A 104 10.27 7.74 5.05
CA ALA A 104 9.12 6.94 4.62
C ALA A 104 8.88 5.75 5.56
N LEU A 105 7.64 5.27 5.62
CA LEU A 105 7.31 4.01 6.29
C LEU A 105 7.90 2.82 5.52
N LEU A 106 8.06 1.66 6.18
CA LEU A 106 8.52 0.47 5.46
C LEU A 106 7.53 0.01 4.38
N ILE A 107 6.24 -0.08 4.75
CA ILE A 107 5.12 -0.49 3.90
C ILE A 107 3.89 0.34 4.32
N VAL A 108 3.17 1.03 3.43
CA VAL A 108 3.57 1.47 2.08
C VAL A 108 4.64 2.56 2.15
N GLY A 109 5.79 2.37 1.49
CA GLY A 109 6.86 3.35 1.39
C GLY A 109 8.17 2.78 0.87
N ILE A 110 9.18 2.64 1.73
CA ILE A 110 10.54 2.17 1.39
C ILE A 110 10.48 0.93 0.51
N TYR A 111 9.64 -0.06 0.85
CA TYR A 111 9.50 -1.27 0.06
C TYR A 111 9.02 -0.98 -1.36
N GLU A 112 7.96 -0.20 -1.54
CA GLU A 112 7.45 0.18 -2.86
C GLU A 112 8.45 1.02 -3.66
N PHE A 113 9.29 1.82 -2.99
CA PHE A 113 10.36 2.59 -3.65
C PHE A 113 11.52 1.72 -4.15
N GLN A 114 11.59 0.45 -3.74
CA GLN A 114 12.55 -0.53 -4.27
C GLN A 114 12.09 -1.17 -5.58
N VAL A 115 10.99 -0.71 -6.18
CA VAL A 115 10.60 -1.09 -7.54
C VAL A 115 11.79 -0.94 -8.50
N ASP A 116 12.01 -1.96 -9.33
CA ASP A 116 13.14 -2.09 -10.28
C ASP A 116 14.54 -2.18 -9.63
N LYS A 117 14.65 -2.25 -8.30
CA LYS A 117 15.92 -2.28 -7.55
C LYS A 117 16.07 -3.48 -6.61
N LEU A 118 15.02 -4.29 -6.44
CA LEU A 118 15.04 -5.42 -5.52
C LEU A 118 16.20 -6.39 -5.83
N THR A 119 16.86 -6.84 -4.76
CA THR A 119 17.82 -7.94 -4.81
C THR A 119 17.28 -9.14 -4.04
N LYS A 120 17.74 -10.35 -4.40
CA LYS A 120 17.39 -11.58 -3.66
C LYS A 120 17.72 -11.47 -2.17
N GLU A 121 18.85 -10.82 -1.87
CA GLU A 121 19.33 -10.66 -0.50
C GLU A 121 18.49 -9.67 0.30
N PHE A 122 18.11 -8.53 -0.31
CA PHE A 122 17.19 -7.58 0.33
C PHE A 122 15.83 -8.25 0.58
N GLN A 123 15.29 -8.95 -0.43
CA GLN A 123 13.99 -9.60 -0.31
C GLN A 123 13.98 -10.69 0.77
N LYS A 124 15.05 -11.48 0.87
CA LYS A 124 15.19 -12.52 1.91
C LYS A 124 15.14 -11.91 3.32
N ASP A 125 15.93 -10.86 3.56
CA ASP A 125 15.93 -10.19 4.86
C ASP A 125 14.58 -9.52 5.14
N LEU A 126 13.94 -8.92 4.12
CA LEU A 126 12.63 -8.31 4.28
C LEU A 126 11.57 -9.35 4.63
N ASP A 127 11.55 -10.51 3.97
CA ASP A 127 10.61 -11.59 4.28
C ASP A 127 10.77 -12.11 5.70
N GLN A 128 12.01 -12.31 6.13
CA GLN A 128 12.32 -12.69 7.50
C GLN A 128 11.80 -11.63 8.47
N TYR A 129 12.15 -10.36 8.26
CA TYR A 129 11.76 -9.26 9.13
C TYR A 129 10.23 -9.09 9.22
N LYS A 130 9.55 -9.23 8.08
CA LYS A 130 8.09 -9.15 8.01
C LYS A 130 7.41 -10.20 8.89
N ALA A 131 7.87 -11.44 8.79
CA ALA A 131 7.32 -12.54 9.56
C ALA A 131 7.68 -12.45 11.05
N GLU A 132 8.94 -12.09 11.35
CA GLU A 132 9.50 -12.11 12.70
C GLU A 132 8.99 -10.93 13.57
N ALA A 133 8.89 -9.72 13.00
CA ALA A 133 8.72 -8.51 13.80
C ALA A 133 7.68 -7.53 13.23
N PHE A 134 7.72 -7.21 11.93
CA PHE A 134 6.86 -6.15 11.38
C PHE A 134 5.37 -6.49 11.40
N TRP A 135 4.94 -7.65 10.88
CA TRP A 135 3.51 -8.02 10.88
C TRP A 135 2.95 -8.25 12.28
N PRO A 136 3.64 -8.98 13.18
CA PRO A 136 3.20 -9.11 14.58
C PRO A 136 2.95 -7.76 15.26
N ALA A 137 3.83 -6.78 15.03
CA ALA A 137 3.67 -5.47 15.65
C ALA A 137 2.59 -4.60 14.99
N ASN A 138 2.27 -4.78 13.70
CA ASN A 138 1.46 -3.80 12.96
C ASN A 138 0.06 -4.26 12.55
N ARG A 139 -0.28 -5.55 12.67
CA ARG A 139 -1.52 -6.09 12.10
C ARG A 139 -2.79 -5.74 12.91
N ASP A 140 -2.72 -5.76 14.23
CA ASP A 140 -3.92 -5.83 15.08
C ASP A 140 -4.28 -4.48 15.76
N ILE A 141 -4.03 -3.36 15.06
CA ILE A 141 -4.30 -2.00 15.56
C ILE A 141 -5.73 -1.49 15.27
N GLY A 142 -6.56 -2.26 14.58
CA GLY A 142 -7.98 -1.93 14.33
C GLY A 142 -8.24 -0.83 13.29
N VAL A 143 -7.19 -0.20 12.75
CA VAL A 143 -7.28 0.81 11.66
C VAL A 143 -6.39 0.35 10.50
N GLY A 144 -7.01 -0.01 9.37
CA GLY A 144 -6.28 -0.47 8.18
C GLY A 144 -5.74 0.70 7.35
N GLN A 145 -4.47 0.62 6.93
CA GLN A 145 -3.83 1.58 6.03
C GLN A 145 -4.42 1.54 4.61
N LEU A 146 -4.86 0.36 4.16
CA LEU A 146 -5.37 0.13 2.81
C LEU A 146 -6.87 -0.16 2.83
N ARG A 147 -7.53 0.16 1.70
CA ARG A 147 -8.90 -0.25 1.41
C ARG A 147 -9.02 -0.92 0.06
N THR A 148 -9.94 -1.89 0.00
CA THR A 148 -10.30 -2.61 -1.23
C THR A 148 -11.38 -1.81 -1.94
N ILE A 149 -11.12 -1.44 -3.19
CA ILE A 149 -12.11 -0.79 -4.04
C ILE A 149 -12.73 -1.83 -4.98
N PRO A 150 -14.06 -1.90 -5.09
CA PRO A 150 -14.68 -2.86 -5.97
C PRO A 150 -14.50 -2.50 -7.44
N VAL A 151 -14.37 -3.52 -8.27
CA VAL A 151 -14.43 -3.43 -9.73
C VAL A 151 -15.84 -3.76 -10.22
N GLY A 152 -16.18 -3.32 -11.44
CA GLY A 152 -17.41 -3.76 -12.11
C GLY A 152 -18.72 -3.29 -11.46
N ILE A 153 -18.71 -2.23 -10.65
CA ILE A 153 -19.93 -1.70 -10.02
C ILE A 153 -20.88 -1.15 -11.10
N LYS A 154 -21.99 -1.83 -11.35
CA LYS A 154 -23.15 -1.29 -12.07
C LYS A 154 -23.98 -0.47 -11.06
N ILE A 155 -23.76 0.84 -11.02
CA ILE A 155 -24.27 1.75 -9.97
C ILE A 155 -25.80 1.89 -10.03
N LYS A 156 -26.50 1.64 -8.91
CA LYS A 156 -27.76 2.34 -8.58
C LYS A 156 -27.41 3.54 -7.69
N HIS A 157 -27.65 4.75 -8.20
CA HIS A 157 -27.05 6.04 -7.79
C HIS A 157 -27.45 6.60 -6.40
N GLU A 158 -27.92 5.78 -5.45
CA GLU A 158 -28.57 6.30 -4.24
C GLU A 158 -27.67 6.31 -2.99
N ASN A 159 -26.47 5.69 -3.03
CA ASN A 159 -25.60 5.60 -1.85
C ASN A 159 -24.42 6.61 -1.87
N PRO A 160 -24.26 7.48 -0.84
CA PRO A 160 -23.17 8.47 -0.79
C PRO A 160 -21.76 7.87 -0.76
N ILE A 161 -21.59 6.62 -0.34
CA ILE A 161 -20.28 5.94 -0.24
C ILE A 161 -19.68 5.63 -1.61
N ILE A 162 -20.51 5.43 -2.64
CA ILE A 162 -20.07 5.16 -4.02
C ILE A 162 -19.12 6.26 -4.53
N LYS A 163 -19.28 7.50 -4.05
CA LYS A 163 -18.42 8.63 -4.42
C LYS A 163 -16.95 8.42 -4.03
N TYR A 164 -16.67 7.54 -3.07
CA TYR A 164 -15.34 7.24 -2.54
C TYR A 164 -14.80 5.90 -2.99
N ASP A 165 -15.69 4.95 -3.28
CA ASP A 165 -15.35 3.58 -3.64
C ASP A 165 -15.58 3.27 -5.13
N ASP A 166 -15.63 4.30 -5.97
CA ASP A 166 -15.57 4.18 -7.43
C ASP A 166 -14.27 4.79 -7.93
N ILE A 167 -13.40 3.95 -8.50
CA ILE A 167 -12.09 4.37 -8.96
C ILE A 167 -12.15 5.38 -10.11
N LYS A 168 -13.15 5.30 -11.00
CA LYS A 168 -13.30 6.25 -12.12
C LYS A 168 -13.64 7.64 -11.60
N ILE A 169 -14.58 7.72 -10.66
CA ILE A 169 -14.93 9.00 -10.00
C ILE A 169 -13.70 9.61 -9.32
N GLN A 170 -12.85 8.79 -8.71
CA GLN A 170 -11.61 9.27 -8.07
C GLN A 170 -10.60 9.79 -9.09
N PHE A 171 -10.43 9.12 -10.23
CA PHE A 171 -9.55 9.59 -11.32
C PHE A 171 -10.06 10.85 -12.01
N GLU A 172 -11.38 10.99 -12.16
CA GLU A 172 -12.00 12.20 -12.71
C GLU A 172 -11.68 13.43 -11.85
N LYS A 173 -11.73 13.29 -10.52
CA LYS A 173 -11.40 14.35 -9.55
C LYS A 173 -9.92 14.69 -9.46
N SER A 174 -9.03 13.75 -9.76
CA SER A 174 -7.59 13.97 -9.68
C SER A 174 -7.09 14.80 -10.86
N GLU A 175 -6.31 15.84 -10.60
CA GLU A 175 -5.68 16.66 -11.65
C GLU A 175 -4.35 16.06 -12.15
N GLY A 176 -3.88 14.98 -11.54
CA GLY A 176 -2.56 14.42 -11.79
C GLY A 176 -1.44 15.19 -11.06
N PRO A 177 -0.18 15.07 -11.49
CA PRO A 177 0.28 14.21 -12.59
C PRO A 177 0.02 12.73 -12.29
N PHE A 178 -0.05 11.88 -13.31
CA PHE A 178 -0.24 10.44 -13.18
C PHE A 178 1.04 9.71 -13.56
N ALA A 179 1.45 8.75 -12.74
CA ALA A 179 2.57 7.88 -13.02
C ALA A 179 2.13 6.43 -13.00
N LYS A 180 2.79 5.60 -13.80
CA LYS A 180 2.69 4.15 -13.68
C LYS A 180 4.06 3.53 -13.43
N MET A 181 4.05 2.39 -12.75
CA MET A 181 5.25 1.69 -12.32
C MET A 181 5.02 0.19 -12.27
N ASN A 182 6.14 -0.53 -12.23
CA ASN A 182 6.13 -1.97 -11.99
C ASN A 182 5.60 -2.29 -10.58
N CYS A 183 5.01 -3.47 -10.42
CA CYS A 183 4.60 -3.97 -9.11
C CYS A 183 5.79 -4.61 -8.37
N VAL A 184 6.27 -3.95 -7.32
CA VAL A 184 7.38 -4.45 -6.49
C VAL A 184 7.12 -5.87 -5.94
N CYS A 185 5.88 -6.18 -5.56
CA CYS A 185 5.50 -7.50 -5.06
C CYS A 185 5.63 -8.60 -6.13
N ARG A 186 5.35 -8.29 -7.40
CA ARG A 186 5.55 -9.25 -8.50
C ARG A 186 7.03 -9.43 -8.81
N GLN A 187 7.82 -8.36 -8.77
CA GLN A 187 9.27 -8.46 -8.93
C GLN A 187 9.91 -9.30 -7.82
N SER A 188 9.45 -9.13 -6.57
CA SER A 188 9.84 -10.00 -5.45
C SER A 188 9.58 -11.48 -5.75
N LYS A 189 8.41 -11.79 -6.32
CA LYS A 189 8.03 -13.14 -6.74
C LYS A 189 8.86 -13.67 -7.91
N ASP A 190 9.20 -12.83 -8.88
CA ASP A 190 10.09 -13.19 -9.99
C ASP A 190 11.49 -13.56 -9.50
N LEU A 191 12.03 -12.81 -8.52
CA LEU A 191 13.32 -13.12 -7.89
C LEU A 191 13.35 -14.50 -7.20
N LYS A 192 12.18 -15.02 -6.83
CA LYS A 192 11.99 -16.33 -6.18
C LYS A 192 11.62 -17.44 -7.17
N ASN A 193 11.51 -17.13 -8.47
CA ASN A 193 10.99 -18.02 -9.50
C ASN A 193 9.54 -18.49 -9.23
N GLU A 194 8.72 -17.63 -8.62
CA GLU A 194 7.32 -17.89 -8.31
C GLU A 194 6.43 -16.87 -9.06
N PRO A 195 6.45 -16.82 -10.40
CA PRO A 195 5.85 -15.72 -11.15
C PRO A 195 4.35 -15.57 -10.87
N CYS A 196 3.86 -14.34 -11.05
CA CYS A 196 2.44 -14.02 -10.89
C CYS A 196 1.53 -14.94 -11.70
N GLN A 197 0.53 -15.50 -11.03
CA GLN A 197 -0.46 -16.41 -11.64
C GLN A 197 -1.69 -15.68 -12.20
N ALA A 198 -1.86 -14.39 -11.87
CA ALA A 198 -3.00 -13.60 -12.34
C ALA A 198 -2.74 -12.89 -13.68
N THR A 199 -1.47 -12.57 -13.99
CA THR A 199 -1.10 -11.81 -15.19
C THR A 199 0.41 -11.85 -15.42
N ASP A 200 0.84 -11.77 -16.68
CA ASP A 200 2.23 -11.61 -17.10
C ASP A 200 2.73 -10.16 -16.96
N ARG A 201 1.83 -9.18 -16.80
CA ARG A 201 2.17 -7.76 -16.73
C ARG A 201 2.85 -7.35 -15.42
N ARG A 202 3.81 -6.41 -15.52
CA ARG A 202 4.50 -5.82 -14.35
C ARG A 202 4.10 -4.37 -14.11
N GLU A 203 3.96 -3.55 -15.15
CA GLU A 203 3.39 -2.20 -15.07
C GLU A 203 1.88 -2.26 -14.80
N VAL A 204 1.47 -2.30 -13.53
CA VAL A 204 0.05 -2.34 -13.13
C VAL A 204 -0.30 -1.42 -11.96
N CYS A 205 0.71 -0.82 -11.32
CA CYS A 205 0.49 0.13 -10.24
C CYS A 205 0.42 1.54 -10.82
N LEU A 206 -0.35 2.41 -10.16
CA LEU A 206 -0.49 3.81 -10.51
C LEU A 206 -0.21 4.69 -9.29
N ALA A 207 0.29 5.89 -9.55
CA ALA A 207 0.47 6.97 -8.59
C ALA A 207 -0.10 8.26 -9.17
N MET A 208 -0.60 9.16 -8.33
CA MET A 208 -1.15 10.45 -8.78
C MET A 208 -0.87 11.58 -7.79
N GLY A 209 -0.98 12.82 -8.27
CA GLY A 209 -0.67 14.01 -7.47
C GLY A 209 0.80 14.05 -7.08
N GLU A 210 1.10 14.47 -5.85
CA GLU A 210 2.47 14.55 -5.34
C GLU A 210 3.18 13.18 -5.37
N MET A 211 2.46 12.08 -5.12
CA MET A 211 3.02 10.73 -5.28
C MET A 211 3.42 10.47 -6.73
N GLY A 212 2.55 10.81 -7.69
CA GLY A 212 2.81 10.64 -9.12
C GLY A 212 4.06 11.40 -9.55
N GLN A 213 4.14 12.67 -9.14
CA GLN A 213 5.29 13.53 -9.39
C GLN A 213 6.58 12.93 -8.80
N MET A 214 6.57 12.53 -7.53
CA MET A 214 7.72 11.91 -6.86
C MET A 214 8.20 10.67 -7.62
N TYR A 215 7.28 9.78 -8.04
CA TYR A 215 7.67 8.57 -8.77
C TYR A 215 8.34 8.88 -10.10
N VAL A 216 7.92 9.93 -10.79
CA VAL A 216 8.57 10.38 -12.04
C VAL A 216 9.93 11.01 -11.74
N GLU A 217 10.01 11.95 -10.81
CA GLU A 217 11.26 12.64 -10.43
C GLU A 217 12.34 11.67 -9.96
N GLN A 218 11.97 10.71 -9.11
CA GLN A 218 12.89 9.71 -8.58
C GLN A 218 13.16 8.57 -9.57
N GLY A 219 12.43 8.48 -10.68
CA GLY A 219 12.59 7.45 -11.71
C GLY A 219 12.10 6.07 -11.29
N TYR A 220 11.06 6.02 -10.47
CA TYR A 220 10.38 4.79 -10.02
C TYR A 220 9.24 4.38 -10.94
N GLY A 221 8.80 5.33 -11.75
CA GLY A 221 7.77 5.14 -12.75
C GLY A 221 7.93 6.16 -13.86
N ARG A 222 6.97 6.14 -14.78
CA ARG A 222 6.89 7.08 -15.89
C ARG A 222 5.55 7.76 -15.90
N GLU A 223 5.56 9.02 -16.32
CA GLU A 223 4.35 9.81 -16.48
C GLU A 223 3.46 9.21 -17.57
N ILE A 224 2.15 9.32 -17.38
CA ILE A 224 1.10 8.91 -18.31
C ILE A 224 -0.05 9.90 -18.30
N THR A 225 -0.89 9.88 -19.33
CA THR A 225 -2.11 10.67 -19.33
C THR A 225 -3.21 10.04 -18.46
N LYS A 226 -4.24 10.82 -18.12
CA LYS A 226 -5.43 10.33 -17.42
C LYS A 226 -6.14 9.24 -18.22
N GLU A 227 -6.25 9.41 -19.54
CA GLU A 227 -6.87 8.45 -20.46
C GLU A 227 -6.10 7.13 -20.49
N GLU A 228 -4.76 7.20 -20.55
CA GLU A 228 -3.92 6.01 -20.43
C GLU A 228 -4.15 5.31 -19.09
N ALA A 229 -4.18 6.06 -17.98
CA ALA A 229 -4.40 5.50 -16.64
C ALA A 229 -5.74 4.74 -16.54
N LEU A 230 -6.83 5.33 -17.06
CA LEU A 230 -8.15 4.69 -17.11
C LEU A 230 -8.14 3.43 -17.98
N HIS A 231 -7.44 3.45 -19.12
CA HIS A 231 -7.26 2.26 -19.96
C HIS A 231 -6.51 1.15 -19.22
N TYR A 232 -5.44 1.49 -18.49
CA TYR A 232 -4.69 0.53 -17.68
C TYR A 232 -5.54 -0.08 -16.56
N LEU A 233 -6.35 0.72 -15.87
CA LEU A 233 -7.27 0.21 -14.84
C LEU A 233 -8.25 -0.80 -15.43
N LYS A 234 -8.89 -0.49 -16.56
CA LYS A 234 -9.78 -1.43 -17.23
C LYS A 234 -9.08 -2.76 -17.52
N LYS A 235 -7.86 -2.72 -18.06
CA LYS A 235 -7.09 -3.93 -18.31
C LYS A 235 -6.75 -4.69 -17.02
N ASN A 236 -6.50 -3.96 -15.92
CA ASN A 236 -6.26 -4.58 -14.61
C ASN A 236 -7.52 -5.26 -14.05
N GLU A 237 -8.71 -4.71 -14.30
CA GLU A 237 -9.99 -5.38 -13.98
C GLU A 237 -10.13 -6.67 -14.80
N GLU A 238 -9.86 -6.64 -16.11
CA GLU A 238 -9.92 -7.81 -17.01
C GLU A 238 -8.96 -8.94 -16.58
N ASP A 239 -7.75 -8.59 -16.14
CA ASP A 239 -6.78 -9.51 -15.53
C ASP A 239 -7.23 -10.03 -14.15
N GLY A 240 -8.37 -9.56 -13.64
CA GLY A 240 -8.92 -9.95 -12.33
C GLY A 240 -8.09 -9.43 -11.16
N LEU A 241 -7.43 -8.27 -11.30
CA LEU A 241 -6.63 -7.69 -10.22
C LEU A 241 -7.51 -6.94 -9.21
N ILE A 242 -7.12 -7.01 -7.94
CA ILE A 242 -7.83 -6.38 -6.83
C ILE A 242 -7.21 -4.99 -6.60
N PHE A 243 -8.03 -3.94 -6.65
CA PHE A 243 -7.57 -2.59 -6.34
C PHE A 243 -7.44 -2.35 -4.84
N GLN A 244 -6.24 -1.95 -4.42
CA GLN A 244 -5.92 -1.48 -3.08
C GLN A 244 -5.48 -0.01 -3.17
N LEU A 245 -6.11 0.86 -2.38
CA LEU A 245 -5.77 2.28 -2.26
C LEU A 245 -5.44 2.61 -0.80
N SER A 246 -4.89 3.81 -0.56
CA SER A 246 -4.93 4.42 0.78
C SER A 246 -6.36 4.43 1.32
N ASN A 247 -6.53 4.09 2.61
CA ASN A 247 -7.80 4.14 3.30
C ASN A 247 -8.19 5.58 3.67
N SER A 248 -8.24 6.47 2.67
CA SER A 248 -8.64 7.87 2.73
C SER A 248 -9.53 8.22 1.55
N GLN A 249 -10.27 9.33 1.62
CA GLN A 249 -11.07 9.83 0.50
C GLN A 249 -10.20 10.33 -0.64
N GLU A 250 -8.98 10.80 -0.33
CA GLU A 250 -7.94 11.07 -1.31
C GLU A 250 -7.32 9.78 -1.84
N MET A 251 -7.08 9.75 -3.16
CA MET A 251 -6.38 8.69 -3.85
C MET A 251 -5.03 9.21 -4.32
N ILE A 252 -3.96 8.68 -3.72
CA ILE A 252 -2.57 9.03 -4.07
C ILE A 252 -1.85 7.90 -4.84
N PHE A 253 -2.36 6.68 -4.76
CA PHE A 253 -1.88 5.53 -5.54
C PHE A 253 -3.00 4.49 -5.74
N VAL A 254 -2.79 3.62 -6.72
CA VAL A 254 -3.55 2.39 -6.93
C VAL A 254 -2.59 1.21 -7.04
N CYS A 255 -2.67 0.28 -6.09
CA CYS A 255 -2.04 -1.02 -6.22
C CYS A 255 -3.02 -2.02 -6.84
N SER A 256 -2.69 -2.55 -8.02
CA SER A 256 -3.49 -3.59 -8.69
C SER A 256 -2.95 -4.97 -8.33
N CYS A 257 -3.44 -5.48 -7.20
CA CYS A 257 -2.87 -6.61 -6.48
C CYS A 257 -3.48 -7.95 -6.90
N CYS A 258 -2.85 -9.03 -6.43
CA CYS A 258 -3.36 -10.40 -6.51
C CYS A 258 -2.89 -11.19 -5.28
N SER A 259 -3.63 -12.19 -4.84
CA SER A 259 -3.34 -12.99 -3.65
C SER A 259 -2.13 -13.90 -3.82
N CYS A 260 -1.66 -14.14 -5.05
CA CYS A 260 -0.42 -14.90 -5.28
C CYS A 260 0.85 -14.06 -5.04
N CYS A 261 0.82 -12.74 -5.28
CA CYS A 261 2.01 -11.88 -5.18
C CYS A 261 1.97 -10.87 -4.04
N CYS A 262 0.83 -10.22 -3.81
CA CYS A 262 0.71 -9.22 -2.75
C CYS A 262 0.69 -9.92 -1.40
N GLU A 263 1.69 -9.65 -0.56
CA GLU A 263 1.80 -10.29 0.75
C GLU A 263 0.71 -9.89 1.72
N GLY A 264 0.17 -8.67 1.62
CA GLY A 264 -1.00 -8.26 2.40
C GLY A 264 -2.21 -9.13 2.07
N LEU A 265 -2.54 -9.27 0.77
CA LEU A 265 -3.66 -10.12 0.33
C LEU A 265 -3.41 -11.61 0.61
N ALA A 266 -2.19 -12.10 0.38
CA ALA A 266 -1.82 -13.47 0.71
C ALA A 266 -1.91 -13.75 2.22
N GLY A 267 -1.55 -12.77 3.04
CA GLY A 267 -1.62 -12.82 4.50
C GLY A 267 -3.06 -12.94 4.99
N ILE A 268 -3.95 -12.03 4.56
CA ILE A 268 -5.36 -12.11 4.97
C ILE A 268 -6.05 -13.36 4.39
N LYS A 269 -5.74 -13.79 3.17
CA LYS A 269 -6.34 -14.99 2.55
C LYS A 269 -6.20 -16.24 3.43
N ARG A 270 -5.08 -16.36 4.15
CA ARG A 270 -4.78 -17.49 5.06
C ARG A 270 -5.55 -17.43 6.38
N MET A 271 -6.21 -16.32 6.68
CA MET A 271 -7.03 -16.18 7.88
C MET A 271 -8.39 -16.84 7.68
N PRO A 272 -9.07 -17.25 8.76
CA PRO A 272 -10.42 -17.79 8.67
C PRO A 272 -11.41 -16.75 8.13
N ASN A 273 -11.29 -15.49 8.56
CA ASN A 273 -12.19 -14.40 8.22
C ASN A 273 -11.45 -13.20 7.59
N PRO A 274 -10.94 -13.27 6.35
CA PRO A 274 -10.23 -12.14 5.73
C PRO A 274 -11.08 -10.87 5.63
N ALA A 275 -12.41 -10.98 5.60
CA ALA A 275 -13.31 -9.83 5.55
C ALA A 275 -13.20 -8.91 6.78
N ASP A 276 -12.75 -9.42 7.93
CA ASP A 276 -12.56 -8.64 9.16
C ASP A 276 -11.33 -7.72 9.06
N TYR A 277 -10.37 -8.05 8.19
CA TYR A 277 -9.10 -7.34 8.01
C TYR A 277 -9.09 -6.47 6.75
N ALA A 278 -9.95 -6.76 5.78
CA ALA A 278 -10.10 -5.95 4.57
C ALA A 278 -11.02 -4.76 4.83
N SER A 279 -10.49 -3.53 4.70
CA SER A 279 -11.33 -2.33 4.68
C SER A 279 -12.11 -2.28 3.37
N SER A 280 -13.37 -2.71 3.39
CA SER A 280 -14.30 -2.65 2.25
C SER A 280 -15.74 -2.47 2.73
N ASN A 281 -16.46 -1.57 2.08
CA ASN A 281 -17.87 -1.28 2.34
C ASN A 281 -18.83 -2.22 1.61
N TYR A 282 -18.32 -3.14 0.80
CA TYR A 282 -19.13 -3.97 -0.08
C TYR A 282 -18.97 -5.46 0.23
N GLN A 283 -20.01 -6.20 -0.10
CA GLN A 283 -20.01 -7.65 -0.11
C GLN A 283 -20.79 -8.15 -1.33
N ALA A 284 -20.39 -9.30 -1.85
CA ALA A 284 -21.01 -9.88 -3.04
C ALA A 284 -22.19 -10.77 -2.64
N VAL A 285 -23.27 -10.73 -3.43
CA VAL A 285 -24.45 -11.58 -3.30
C VAL A 285 -24.81 -12.19 -4.65
N VAL A 286 -25.36 -13.39 -4.62
CA VAL A 286 -25.79 -14.15 -5.79
C VAL A 286 -27.31 -14.08 -5.90
N ASN A 287 -27.82 -13.84 -7.11
CA ASN A 287 -29.20 -14.08 -7.46
C ASN A 287 -29.33 -15.52 -7.95
N GLU A 288 -29.91 -16.38 -7.11
CA GLU A 288 -30.05 -17.81 -7.37
C GLU A 288 -30.91 -18.09 -8.62
N GLU A 289 -31.91 -17.26 -8.90
CA GLU A 289 -32.80 -17.45 -10.07
C GLU A 289 -32.10 -17.20 -11.41
N LEU A 290 -31.06 -16.37 -11.40
CA LEU A 290 -30.24 -16.08 -12.59
C LEU A 290 -29.00 -16.98 -12.67
N CYS A 291 -28.60 -17.62 -11.58
CA CYS A 291 -27.34 -18.35 -11.54
C CYS A 291 -27.45 -19.66 -12.34
N SER A 292 -26.65 -19.78 -13.40
CA SER A 292 -26.56 -21.01 -14.19
C SER A 292 -25.60 -22.07 -13.64
N GLY A 293 -24.95 -21.80 -12.49
CA GLY A 293 -24.00 -22.73 -11.89
C GLY A 293 -22.68 -22.92 -12.65
N CYS A 294 -22.32 -22.02 -13.57
CA CYS A 294 -21.16 -22.19 -14.48
C CYS A 294 -19.78 -22.23 -13.79
N GLY A 295 -19.64 -21.68 -12.58
CA GLY A 295 -18.40 -21.76 -11.79
C GLY A 295 -17.32 -20.71 -12.08
N ASN A 296 -17.46 -19.85 -13.10
CA ASN A 296 -16.46 -18.82 -13.42
C ASN A 296 -16.08 -17.93 -12.21
N CYS A 297 -17.07 -17.60 -11.37
CA CYS A 297 -16.87 -16.80 -10.17
C CYS A 297 -15.99 -17.49 -9.11
N VAL A 298 -16.00 -18.82 -9.05
CA VAL A 298 -15.14 -19.60 -8.15
C VAL A 298 -13.68 -19.42 -8.54
N GLU A 299 -13.36 -19.58 -9.82
CA GLU A 299 -12.00 -19.41 -10.35
C GLU A 299 -11.48 -17.97 -10.18
N ARG A 300 -12.35 -16.97 -10.36
CA ARG A 300 -12.00 -15.56 -10.18
C ARG A 300 -11.83 -15.15 -8.72
N CYS A 301 -12.37 -15.90 -7.77
CA CYS A 301 -12.34 -15.52 -6.36
C CYS A 301 -10.96 -15.77 -5.74
N GLN A 302 -10.16 -14.72 -5.66
CA GLN A 302 -8.82 -14.81 -5.09
C GLN A 302 -8.76 -15.08 -3.57
N MET A 303 -9.90 -15.00 -2.88
CA MET A 303 -10.05 -15.24 -1.43
C MET A 303 -10.68 -16.59 -1.10
N ASP A 304 -10.98 -17.43 -2.11
CA ASP A 304 -11.67 -18.71 -1.92
C ASP A 304 -12.99 -18.53 -1.13
N ALA A 305 -13.72 -17.45 -1.45
CA ALA A 305 -14.96 -17.09 -0.76
C ALA A 305 -16.21 -17.67 -1.45
N ILE A 306 -16.05 -18.32 -2.61
CA ILE A 306 -17.16 -18.78 -3.44
C ILE A 306 -17.02 -20.29 -3.66
N THR A 307 -18.10 -21.02 -3.43
CA THR A 307 -18.26 -22.45 -3.73
C THR A 307 -19.45 -22.65 -4.67
N LEU A 308 -19.51 -23.79 -5.35
CA LEU A 308 -20.73 -24.25 -6.03
C LEU A 308 -21.44 -25.25 -5.14
N GLU A 309 -22.68 -24.96 -4.78
CA GLU A 309 -23.54 -25.87 -4.02
C GLU A 309 -24.76 -26.23 -4.87
N SER A 310 -24.83 -27.51 -5.26
CA SER A 310 -25.84 -28.03 -6.19
C SER A 310 -25.81 -27.33 -7.56
N GLU A 311 -26.64 -26.31 -7.76
CA GLU A 311 -26.87 -25.63 -9.05
C GLU A 311 -26.47 -24.15 -9.06
N PHE A 312 -26.07 -23.56 -7.92
CA PHE A 312 -25.73 -22.14 -7.84
C PHE A 312 -24.47 -21.86 -7.00
N ALA A 313 -23.91 -20.67 -7.21
CA ALA A 313 -22.77 -20.19 -6.45
C ALA A 313 -23.20 -19.71 -5.06
N VAL A 314 -22.46 -20.10 -4.02
CA VAL A 314 -22.65 -19.66 -2.63
C VAL A 314 -21.44 -18.85 -2.21
N ILE A 315 -21.66 -17.71 -1.54
CA ILE A 315 -20.60 -16.80 -1.09
C ILE A 315 -20.51 -16.81 0.43
N GLU A 316 -19.37 -17.25 0.95
CA GLU A 316 -19.00 -17.11 2.36
C GLU A 316 -18.62 -15.66 2.66
N GLN A 317 -19.53 -14.94 3.34
CA GLN A 317 -19.38 -13.51 3.58
C GLN A 317 -18.18 -13.17 4.47
N LYS A 318 -17.78 -14.06 5.40
CA LYS A 318 -16.57 -13.87 6.21
C LYS A 318 -15.28 -13.91 5.39
N ARG A 319 -15.35 -14.48 4.17
CA ARG A 319 -14.24 -14.53 3.22
C ARG A 319 -14.30 -13.45 2.15
N CYS A 320 -15.47 -12.85 1.92
CA CYS A 320 -15.67 -11.85 0.89
C CYS A 320 -15.07 -10.49 1.28
N ILE A 321 -14.03 -10.06 0.56
CA ILE A 321 -13.41 -8.73 0.74
C ILE A 321 -14.07 -7.63 -0.11
N GLY A 322 -15.17 -7.94 -0.82
CA GLY A 322 -15.91 -6.96 -1.62
C GLY A 322 -15.16 -6.41 -2.83
N CYS A 323 -14.21 -7.16 -3.42
CA CYS A 323 -13.41 -6.68 -4.55
C CYS A 323 -14.16 -6.64 -5.89
N GLY A 324 -15.24 -7.41 -6.05
CA GLY A 324 -16.07 -7.37 -7.25
C GLY A 324 -15.58 -8.19 -8.46
N ASN A 325 -14.42 -8.84 -8.39
CA ASN A 325 -13.88 -9.62 -9.52
C ASN A 325 -14.82 -10.72 -10.05
N CYS A 326 -15.64 -11.31 -9.18
CA CYS A 326 -16.61 -12.33 -9.57
C CYS A 326 -17.75 -11.81 -10.46
N LEU A 327 -17.96 -10.49 -10.54
CA LEU A 327 -19.00 -9.88 -11.38
C LEU A 327 -18.58 -9.83 -12.86
N ILE A 328 -17.27 -9.74 -13.14
CA ILE A 328 -16.75 -9.45 -14.49
C ILE A 328 -17.07 -10.59 -15.47
N ASP A 329 -16.94 -11.84 -15.03
CA ASP A 329 -17.04 -13.03 -15.88
C ASP A 329 -18.33 -13.83 -15.64
N CYS A 330 -19.33 -13.25 -14.98
CA CYS A 330 -20.62 -13.89 -14.79
C CYS A 330 -21.48 -13.70 -16.05
N PRO A 331 -21.73 -14.74 -16.86
CA PRO A 331 -22.47 -14.59 -18.12
C PRO A 331 -23.94 -14.18 -17.90
N GLU A 332 -24.49 -14.54 -16.75
CA GLU A 332 -25.90 -14.30 -16.40
C GLU A 332 -26.11 -12.99 -15.61
N ASP A 333 -25.04 -12.22 -15.34
CA ASP A 333 -25.09 -11.06 -14.44
C ASP A 333 -25.71 -11.41 -13.06
N ALA A 334 -25.57 -12.67 -12.61
CA ALA A 334 -26.19 -13.20 -11.40
C ALA A 334 -25.52 -12.74 -10.10
N ILE A 335 -24.42 -11.99 -10.15
CA ILE A 335 -23.68 -11.53 -8.97
C ILE A 335 -23.75 -10.01 -8.90
N THR A 336 -24.07 -9.47 -7.73
CA THR A 336 -24.07 -8.02 -7.47
C THR A 336 -23.31 -7.70 -6.19
N LEU A 337 -22.87 -6.44 -6.05
CA LEU A 337 -22.30 -5.93 -4.81
C LEU A 337 -23.38 -5.14 -4.06
N ILE A 338 -23.54 -5.45 -2.78
CA ILE A 338 -24.36 -4.68 -1.85
C ILE A 338 -23.47 -3.98 -0.83
N VAL A 339 -23.94 -2.85 -0.32
CA VAL A 339 -23.27 -2.14 0.77
C VAL A 339 -23.53 -2.89 2.07
N LYS A 340 -22.48 -3.10 2.87
CA LYS A 340 -22.57 -3.70 4.21
C LYS A 340 -23.44 -2.85 5.12
N GLU A 341 -24.04 -3.46 6.14
CA GLU A 341 -24.95 -2.77 7.09
C GLU A 341 -24.30 -1.54 7.77
N ASN A 342 -23.01 -1.64 8.08
CA ASN A 342 -22.25 -0.59 8.77
C ASN A 342 -21.09 -0.11 7.88
N PRO A 343 -21.37 0.65 6.82
CA PRO A 343 -20.32 1.14 5.96
C PRO A 343 -19.52 2.24 6.67
N ARG A 344 -18.23 2.31 6.36
CA ARG A 344 -17.28 3.25 6.94
C ARG A 344 -16.96 4.33 5.91
N ILE A 345 -17.08 5.58 6.34
CA ILE A 345 -16.56 6.71 5.57
C ILE A 345 -15.05 6.78 5.84
N PRO A 346 -14.20 6.68 4.82
CA PRO A 346 -12.76 6.80 5.04
C PRO A 346 -12.40 8.23 5.50
N PRO A 347 -11.33 8.39 6.28
CA PRO A 347 -10.72 9.69 6.59
C PRO A 347 -10.59 10.61 5.36
N LEU A 348 -10.71 11.93 5.54
CA LEU A 348 -10.66 12.87 4.43
C LEU A 348 -9.31 12.79 3.72
N THR A 349 -8.23 12.98 4.47
CA THR A 349 -6.87 12.95 3.96
C THR A 349 -6.11 11.72 4.44
N SER A 350 -5.00 11.41 3.78
CA SER A 350 -4.10 10.38 4.32
C SER A 350 -3.49 10.82 5.67
N SER A 351 -3.28 12.13 5.90
CA SER A 351 -2.83 12.65 7.20
C SER A 351 -3.81 12.29 8.33
N ASP A 352 -5.12 12.40 8.09
CA ASP A 352 -6.16 12.04 9.05
C ASP A 352 -6.16 10.53 9.33
N LEU A 353 -5.94 9.69 8.30
CA LEU A 353 -5.79 8.25 8.45
C LEU A 353 -4.62 7.91 9.39
N PHE A 354 -3.45 8.50 9.17
CA PHE A 354 -2.28 8.20 9.99
C PHE A 354 -2.36 8.78 11.40
N SER A 355 -3.08 9.89 11.59
CA SER A 355 -3.44 10.39 12.92
C SER A 355 -4.30 9.39 13.68
N LYS A 356 -5.29 8.76 13.02
CA LYS A 356 -6.11 7.69 13.61
C LYS A 356 -5.30 6.42 13.90
N ILE A 357 -4.37 6.04 13.02
CA ILE A 357 -3.45 4.92 13.25
C ILE A 357 -2.60 5.17 14.49
N ALA A 358 -2.02 6.37 14.63
CA ALA A 358 -1.21 6.75 15.78
C ALA A 358 -2.04 6.79 17.09
N GLU A 359 -3.29 7.24 17.03
CA GLU A 359 -4.20 7.19 18.18
C GLU A 359 -4.55 5.75 18.57
N ALA A 360 -4.95 4.92 17.60
CA ALA A 360 -5.28 3.51 17.85
C ALA A 360 -4.10 2.75 18.44
N ARG A 361 -2.87 3.07 17.99
CA ARG A 361 -1.63 2.55 18.56
C ARG A 361 -1.47 2.93 20.02
N ARG A 362 -1.57 4.22 20.35
CA ARG A 362 -1.45 4.69 21.75
C ARG A 362 -2.41 3.96 22.68
N ILE A 363 -3.63 3.68 22.22
CA ILE A 363 -4.63 2.91 22.96
C ILE A 363 -4.24 1.43 23.11
N ALA A 364 -3.66 0.82 22.08
CA ALA A 364 -3.20 -0.57 22.13
C ALA A 364 -2.02 -0.72 23.11
N ASP A 365 -1.07 0.22 23.07
CA ASP A 365 0.11 0.20 23.93
C ASP A 365 -0.28 0.37 25.41
N THR A 366 -1.21 1.26 25.76
CA THR A 366 -1.68 1.40 27.16
C THR A 366 -2.39 0.15 27.68
N LYS A 367 -3.19 -0.53 26.84
CA LYS A 367 -3.82 -1.80 27.22
C LYS A 367 -2.83 -2.94 27.41
N SER A 368 -1.68 -2.88 26.75
CA SER A 368 -0.61 -3.89 26.91
C SER A 368 0.23 -3.67 28.16
N SER A 369 0.28 -2.44 28.69
CA SER A 369 1.00 -2.13 29.95
C SER A 369 0.20 -2.42 31.23
N ASP A 370 -1.13 -2.56 31.11
CA ASP A 370 -2.03 -2.87 32.23
C ASP A 370 -2.27 -4.37 32.44
N ASN A 371 -1.74 -5.22 31.55
CA ASN A 371 -1.75 -6.69 31.63
C ASN A 371 -0.33 -7.22 31.85
#